data_AF-A0A0S8IZA9-F1
#
_entry.id   AF-A0A0S8IZA9-F1
#
_cell.length_a   1.000
_cell.length_b   1.000
_cell.length_c   1.000
_cell.angle_alpha   90.00
_cell.angle_beta   90.00
_cell.angle_gamma   90.00
#
_symmetry.space_group_name_H-M   'P 1'
#
loop_
_entity.id
_entity.type
_entity.pdbx_description
1 polymer ?
#
loop_
_entity_poly.entity_id
_entity_poly.type
_entity_poly.pdbx_seq_one_letter_code
_entity_poly.pdbx_strand_id
1 'polypeptide(L)'
;MSRNLYDIAMTEKNQKPKGGVKMRKPKLLKVVPLVFLMVLLVFSFSYSQKQKSPFKADKLELTYQQKEKMRDLRTDSQKERIKLKADLKIARLELKDLMREEKPVRREIYRKIEEMGDLKVKLQKSRVDQRLAMKEILTPEQLDKLQDLKRKRFFHKGMEGRKKMEHRGLRKRTTLEGFLDLPQEEGLPRLEEKLGMLEEEPDI
;
A
#
# COMPACT_ATOMS: atom_id res chain seq x y z
N MET A 1 -60.23 -7.13 -54.25
CA MET A 1 -60.23 -8.40 -55.01
C MET A 1 -58.81 -8.65 -55.49
N SER A 2 -58.03 -9.50 -54.81
CA SER A 2 -57.84 -10.93 -55.16
C SER A 2 -57.23 -11.09 -56.56
N ARG A 3 -56.10 -11.75 -56.80
CA ARG A 3 -55.34 -12.75 -56.05
C ARG A 3 -53.84 -12.41 -56.08
N ASN A 4 -53.23 -12.59 -54.93
CA ASN A 4 -51.84 -12.33 -54.61
C ASN A 4 -51.08 -13.66 -54.81
N LEU A 5 -50.05 -13.64 -55.66
CA LEU A 5 -48.80 -14.45 -55.78
C LEU A 5 -48.72 -15.93 -55.32
N TYR A 6 -49.75 -16.53 -54.73
CA TYR A 6 -49.84 -17.93 -54.31
C TYR A 6 -50.00 -18.90 -55.50
N ASP A 7 -50.30 -18.41 -56.70
CA ASP A 7 -50.39 -19.25 -57.91
C ASP A 7 -49.02 -19.48 -58.59
N ILE A 8 -47.94 -18.83 -58.13
CA ILE A 8 -46.55 -19.14 -58.55
C ILE A 8 -45.91 -20.18 -57.60
N ALA A 9 -46.68 -20.76 -56.68
CA ALA A 9 -46.19 -21.78 -55.74
C ALA A 9 -46.21 -23.22 -56.28
N MET A 10 -46.52 -23.46 -57.56
CA MET A 10 -46.74 -24.82 -58.08
C MET A 10 -46.07 -25.12 -59.43
N THR A 11 -44.85 -24.64 -59.69
CA THR A 11 -44.15 -25.05 -60.93
C THR A 11 -42.62 -25.14 -60.86
N GLU A 12 -42.02 -25.34 -59.68
CA GLU A 12 -40.58 -25.69 -59.60
C GLU A 12 -40.29 -26.81 -58.57
N LYS A 13 -41.20 -27.78 -58.43
CA LYS A 13 -40.81 -29.12 -57.96
C LYS A 13 -40.26 -29.91 -59.15
N ASN A 14 -39.00 -29.67 -59.52
CA ASN A 14 -38.09 -30.70 -60.04
C ASN A 14 -36.76 -30.09 -60.50
N GLN A 15 -35.83 -29.91 -59.56
CA GLN A 15 -34.40 -30.11 -59.82
C GLN A 15 -33.63 -30.15 -58.50
N LYS A 16 -33.20 -31.35 -58.10
CA LYS A 16 -32.12 -31.52 -57.12
C LYS A 16 -30.77 -31.44 -57.85
N PRO A 17 -29.78 -30.73 -57.29
CA PRO A 17 -28.40 -31.16 -57.40
C PRO A 17 -27.86 -31.70 -56.06
N LYS A 18 -26.96 -32.67 -56.22
CA LYS A 18 -26.37 -33.56 -55.21
C LYS A 18 -25.15 -32.90 -54.54
N GLY A 19 -24.94 -33.22 -53.25
CA GLY A 19 -23.62 -33.20 -52.62
C GLY A 19 -23.22 -31.93 -51.85
N GLY A 20 -22.98 -32.04 -50.54
CA GLY A 20 -22.43 -30.95 -49.73
C GLY A 20 -22.37 -31.26 -48.22
N VAL A 21 -21.23 -31.81 -47.78
CA VAL A 21 -20.63 -31.80 -46.42
C VAL A 21 -21.55 -31.92 -45.19
N LYS A 22 -21.55 -33.09 -44.55
CA LYS A 22 -21.98 -33.25 -43.14
C LYS A 22 -21.03 -32.48 -42.21
N MET A 23 -21.45 -31.33 -41.68
CA MET A 23 -20.74 -30.68 -40.58
C MET A 23 -20.69 -31.61 -39.35
N ARG A 24 -19.49 -32.05 -38.96
CA ARG A 24 -19.25 -32.63 -37.63
C ARG A 24 -19.26 -31.49 -36.61
N LYS A 25 -20.24 -31.47 -35.70
CA LYS A 25 -20.30 -30.50 -34.60
C LYS A 25 -18.97 -30.51 -33.84
N PRO A 26 -18.28 -29.37 -33.66
CA PRO A 26 -17.01 -29.35 -32.93
C PRO A 26 -17.27 -29.69 -31.46
N LYS A 27 -16.57 -30.71 -30.94
CA LYS A 27 -16.60 -31.10 -29.52
C LYS A 27 -16.06 -30.00 -28.57
N LEU A 28 -15.55 -28.90 -29.13
CA LEU A 28 -14.99 -27.73 -28.44
C LEU A 28 -15.98 -27.00 -27.51
N LEU A 29 -17.29 -27.09 -27.76
CA LEU A 29 -18.28 -26.40 -26.92
C LEU A 29 -18.39 -26.96 -25.50
N LYS A 30 -17.96 -28.22 -25.28
CA LYS A 30 -17.99 -28.86 -23.95
C LYS A 30 -16.76 -28.57 -23.09
N VAL A 31 -15.70 -28.00 -23.66
CA VAL A 31 -14.45 -27.70 -22.94
C VAL A 31 -14.45 -26.28 -22.37
N VAL A 32 -15.23 -25.37 -22.96
CA VAL A 32 -15.44 -23.99 -22.49
C VAL A 32 -15.95 -23.93 -21.03
N PRO A 33 -16.97 -24.71 -20.59
CA PRO A 33 -17.37 -24.70 -19.19
C PRO A 33 -16.30 -25.31 -18.27
N LEU A 34 -15.47 -26.23 -18.76
CA LEU A 34 -14.38 -26.82 -17.97
C LEU A 34 -13.23 -25.83 -17.78
N VAL A 35 -12.87 -25.06 -18.82
CA VAL A 35 -11.88 -23.98 -18.73
C VAL A 35 -12.42 -22.83 -17.87
N PHE A 36 -13.72 -22.51 -17.97
CA PHE A 36 -14.37 -21.52 -17.11
C PHE A 36 -14.41 -21.97 -15.64
N LEU A 37 -14.67 -23.25 -15.38
CA LEU A 37 -14.59 -23.87 -14.05
C LEU A 37 -13.15 -23.89 -13.53
N MET A 38 -12.16 -24.14 -14.40
CA MET A 38 -10.74 -24.10 -14.04
C MET A 38 -10.30 -22.68 -13.71
N VAL A 39 -10.77 -21.66 -14.46
CA VAL A 39 -10.56 -20.24 -14.15
C VAL A 39 -11.24 -19.86 -12.83
N LEU A 40 -12.46 -20.34 -12.55
CA LEU A 40 -13.14 -20.14 -11.26
C LEU A 40 -12.42 -20.83 -10.09
N LEU A 41 -11.83 -22.01 -10.32
CA LEU A 41 -11.02 -22.73 -9.32
C LEU A 41 -9.67 -22.05 -9.06
N VAL A 42 -9.00 -21.54 -10.09
CA VAL A 42 -7.75 -20.76 -9.96
C VAL A 42 -8.01 -19.39 -9.33
N PHE A 43 -9.16 -18.76 -9.63
CA PHE A 43 -9.60 -17.52 -9.00
C PHE A 43 -9.90 -17.74 -7.50
N SER A 44 -10.51 -18.88 -7.15
CA SER A 44 -10.75 -19.27 -5.75
C SER A 44 -9.45 -19.66 -5.01
N PHE A 45 -8.47 -20.25 -5.70
CA PHE A 45 -7.20 -20.65 -5.09
C PHE A 45 -6.32 -19.45 -4.71
N SER A 46 -6.37 -18.34 -5.47
CA SER A 46 -5.73 -17.06 -5.10
C SER A 46 -6.31 -16.41 -3.83
N TYR A 47 -7.49 -16.82 -3.37
CA TYR A 47 -8.10 -16.28 -2.16
C TYR A 47 -7.68 -16.98 -0.85
N SER A 48 -6.99 -18.12 -0.93
CA SER A 48 -6.58 -18.86 0.28
C SER A 48 -5.13 -18.62 0.68
N GLN A 49 -4.57 -17.44 0.37
CA GLN A 49 -3.33 -17.02 0.98
C GLN A 49 -3.61 -16.64 2.43
N LYS A 50 -3.53 -17.63 3.33
CA LYS A 50 -3.65 -17.52 4.78
C LYS A 50 -2.67 -16.45 5.30
N GLN A 51 -3.17 -15.22 5.35
CA GLN A 51 -2.41 -14.03 5.65
C GLN A 51 -2.21 -13.99 7.17
N LYS A 52 -0.96 -14.03 7.65
CA LYS A 52 -0.65 -13.78 9.06
C LYS A 52 -1.16 -12.38 9.42
N SER A 53 -2.28 -12.30 10.11
CA SER A 53 -2.85 -11.04 10.58
C SER A 53 -1.85 -10.39 11.54
N PRO A 54 -1.45 -9.12 11.34
CA PRO A 54 -0.61 -8.44 12.29
C PRO A 54 -1.44 -8.09 13.53
N PHE A 55 -1.64 -9.05 14.45
CA PHE A 55 -2.02 -8.97 15.89
C PHE A 55 -3.12 -7.95 16.33
N LYS A 56 -3.79 -7.27 15.40
CA LYS A 56 -4.81 -6.22 15.61
C LYS A 56 -6.12 -6.54 14.91
N ALA A 57 -6.07 -7.20 13.75
CA ALA A 57 -7.27 -7.51 12.97
C ALA A 57 -8.23 -8.46 13.73
N ASP A 58 -7.68 -9.38 14.51
CA ASP A 58 -8.50 -10.38 15.22
C ASP A 58 -9.21 -9.78 16.45
N LYS A 59 -8.67 -8.70 17.02
CA LYS A 59 -9.31 -7.99 18.15
C LYS A 59 -10.39 -6.99 17.71
N LEU A 60 -10.39 -6.60 16.44
CA LEU A 60 -11.31 -5.62 15.87
C LEU A 60 -12.47 -6.27 15.10
N GLU A 61 -12.49 -7.61 15.03
CA GLU A 61 -13.56 -8.38 14.37
C GLU A 61 -13.87 -7.84 12.96
N LEU A 62 -12.82 -7.55 12.20
CA LEU A 62 -12.94 -6.97 10.87
C LEU A 62 -13.65 -7.94 9.92
N THR A 63 -14.60 -7.43 9.13
CA THR A 63 -15.26 -8.21 8.08
C THR A 63 -14.26 -8.60 6.98
N TYR A 64 -14.61 -9.63 6.21
CA TYR A 64 -13.79 -10.06 5.08
C TYR A 64 -13.52 -8.91 4.09
N GLN A 65 -14.57 -8.16 3.73
CA GLN A 65 -14.46 -7.02 2.83
C GLN A 65 -13.57 -5.90 3.40
N GLN A 66 -13.64 -5.62 4.71
CA GLN A 66 -12.76 -4.64 5.35
C GLN A 66 -11.29 -5.09 5.31
N LYS A 67 -11.01 -6.37 5.54
CA LYS A 67 -9.65 -6.94 5.48
C LYS A 67 -9.06 -6.84 4.08
N GLU A 68 -9.86 -7.15 3.07
CA GLU A 68 -9.49 -7.02 1.65
C GLU A 68 -9.15 -5.57 1.29
N LYS A 69 -10.05 -4.62 1.57
CA LYS A 69 -9.79 -3.18 1.34
C LYS A 69 -8.53 -2.69 2.02
N MET A 70 -8.27 -3.12 3.26
CA MET A 70 -7.03 -2.77 3.97
C MET A 70 -5.78 -3.37 3.34
N ARG A 71 -5.84 -4.60 2.80
CA ARG A 71 -4.72 -5.24 2.12
C ARG A 71 -4.37 -4.50 0.84
N ASP A 72 -5.38 -4.15 0.05
CA ASP A 72 -5.17 -3.49 -1.23
C ASP A 72 -4.61 -2.08 -1.00
N LEU A 73 -5.21 -1.31 -0.08
CA LEU A 73 -4.69 -0.02 0.38
C LEU A 73 -3.23 -0.13 0.86
N ARG A 74 -2.87 -1.18 1.63
CA ARG A 74 -1.49 -1.41 2.07
C ARG A 74 -0.54 -1.62 0.91
N THR A 75 -0.95 -2.45 -0.03
CA THR A 75 -0.16 -2.83 -1.19
C THR A 75 0.11 -1.62 -2.07
N ASP A 76 -0.92 -0.82 -2.35
CA ASP A 76 -0.77 0.35 -3.22
C ASP A 76 0.03 1.47 -2.55
N SER A 77 -0.22 1.75 -1.26
CA SER A 77 0.62 2.66 -0.48
C SER A 77 2.08 2.19 -0.40
N GLN A 78 2.31 0.87 -0.36
CA GLN A 78 3.66 0.32 -0.35
C GLN A 78 4.36 0.51 -1.70
N LYS A 79 3.69 0.24 -2.82
CA LYS A 79 4.22 0.49 -4.17
C LYS A 79 4.61 1.97 -4.34
N GLU A 80 3.74 2.87 -3.95
CA GLU A 80 3.99 4.33 -4.02
C GLU A 80 5.23 4.71 -3.20
N ARG A 81 5.32 4.28 -1.93
CA ARG A 81 6.48 4.57 -1.09
C ARG A 81 7.78 3.97 -1.61
N ILE A 82 7.74 2.82 -2.28
CA ILE A 82 8.93 2.22 -2.90
C ILE A 82 9.44 3.15 -4.00
N LYS A 83 8.55 3.64 -4.87
CA LYS A 83 8.91 4.61 -5.91
C LYS A 83 9.51 5.89 -5.31
N LEU A 84 8.81 6.53 -4.37
CA LEU A 84 9.32 7.74 -3.70
C LEU A 84 10.68 7.54 -3.02
N LYS A 85 10.92 6.37 -2.43
CA LYS A 85 12.23 6.04 -1.84
C LYS A 85 13.32 5.82 -2.89
N ALA A 86 12.96 5.21 -4.02
CA ALA A 86 13.87 5.03 -5.14
C ALA A 86 14.28 6.39 -5.71
N ASP A 87 13.32 7.27 -5.97
CA ASP A 87 13.54 8.63 -6.46
C ASP A 87 14.42 9.41 -5.47
N LEU A 88 14.13 9.32 -4.17
CA LEU A 88 14.95 9.97 -3.14
C LEU A 88 16.38 9.40 -3.07
N LYS A 89 16.57 8.12 -3.40
CA LYS A 89 17.91 7.51 -3.48
C LYS A 89 18.66 8.01 -4.71
N ILE A 90 17.99 8.11 -5.86
CA ILE A 90 18.56 8.65 -7.10
C ILE A 90 18.99 10.11 -6.87
N ALA A 91 18.09 10.95 -6.35
CA ALA A 91 18.39 12.36 -6.09
C ALA A 91 19.59 12.56 -5.13
N ARG A 92 19.79 11.66 -4.16
CA ARG A 92 20.99 11.68 -3.29
C ARG A 92 22.27 11.33 -4.04
N LEU A 93 22.21 10.40 -4.98
CA LEU A 93 23.38 10.05 -5.80
C LEU A 93 23.73 11.20 -6.74
N GLU A 94 22.74 11.80 -7.38
CA GLU A 94 22.92 12.97 -8.24
C GLU A 94 23.48 14.17 -7.46
N LEU A 95 23.00 14.43 -6.24
CA LEU A 95 23.60 15.44 -5.36
C LEU A 95 25.07 15.13 -5.08
N LYS A 96 25.40 13.87 -4.81
CA LYS A 96 26.79 13.45 -4.55
C LYS A 96 27.68 13.65 -5.78
N ASP A 97 27.15 13.44 -6.97
CA ASP A 97 27.88 13.65 -8.22
C ASP A 97 28.08 15.14 -8.51
N LEU A 98 27.05 15.98 -8.32
CA LEU A 98 27.17 17.46 -8.40
C LEU A 98 28.26 18.01 -7.46
N MET A 99 28.38 17.42 -6.26
CA MET A 99 29.40 17.82 -5.28
C MET A 99 30.82 17.34 -5.62
N ARG A 100 30.98 16.43 -6.58
CA ARG A 100 32.28 15.90 -7.03
C ARG A 100 32.82 16.60 -8.28
N GLU A 101 32.02 17.45 -8.91
CA GLU A 101 32.46 18.26 -10.04
C GLU A 101 33.63 19.16 -9.64
N GLU A 102 34.53 19.42 -10.59
CA GLU A 102 35.69 20.31 -10.36
C GLU A 102 35.25 21.73 -9.94
N LYS A 103 34.10 22.18 -10.46
CA LYS A 103 33.48 23.48 -10.15
C LYS A 103 31.99 23.31 -9.85
N PRO A 104 31.62 22.94 -8.62
CA PRO A 104 30.22 22.70 -8.26
C PRO A 104 29.34 23.93 -8.43
N VAL A 105 28.21 23.79 -9.13
CA VAL A 105 27.25 24.89 -9.36
C VAL A 105 26.23 24.94 -8.21
N ARG A 106 26.33 25.98 -7.37
CA ARG A 106 25.46 26.16 -6.19
C ARG A 106 23.96 26.04 -6.49
N ARG A 107 23.50 26.64 -7.59
CA ARG A 107 22.08 26.63 -7.99
C ARG A 107 21.57 25.20 -8.22
N GLU A 108 22.36 24.36 -8.87
CA GLU A 108 22.01 22.97 -9.18
C GLU A 108 21.95 22.12 -7.92
N ILE A 109 22.89 22.33 -7.00
CA ILE A 109 22.91 21.71 -5.67
C ILE A 109 21.65 22.07 -4.88
N TYR A 110 21.30 23.35 -4.80
CA TYR A 110 20.11 23.80 -4.06
C TYR A 110 18.83 23.22 -4.64
N ARG A 111 18.68 23.23 -5.97
CA ARG A 111 17.56 22.59 -6.64
C ARG A 111 17.44 21.10 -6.27
N LYS A 112 18.56 20.37 -6.23
CA LYS A 112 18.56 18.94 -5.86
C LYS A 112 18.20 18.72 -4.38
N ILE A 113 18.61 19.62 -3.50
CA ILE A 113 18.22 19.60 -2.07
C ILE A 113 16.72 19.83 -1.91
N GLU A 114 16.15 20.81 -2.63
CA GLU A 114 14.70 21.09 -2.63
C GLU A 114 13.90 19.88 -3.12
N GLU A 115 14.31 19.27 -4.23
CA GLU A 115 13.69 18.06 -4.77
C GLU A 115 13.70 16.90 -3.73
N MET A 116 14.82 16.70 -3.04
CA MET A 116 14.91 15.72 -1.95
C MET A 116 13.98 16.07 -0.79
N GLY A 117 13.81 17.36 -0.48
CA GLY A 117 12.84 17.86 0.50
C GLY A 117 11.41 17.48 0.13
N ASP A 118 11.01 17.77 -1.11
CA ASP A 118 9.68 17.45 -1.63
C ASP A 118 9.41 15.94 -1.60
N LEU A 119 10.38 15.11 -1.97
CA LEU A 119 10.26 13.66 -1.92
C LEU A 119 10.07 13.14 -0.48
N LYS A 120 10.77 13.73 0.50
CA LYS A 120 10.58 13.40 1.92
C LYS A 120 9.19 13.81 2.41
N VAL A 121 8.70 14.99 2.01
CA VAL A 121 7.35 15.47 2.33
C VAL A 121 6.29 14.53 1.74
N LYS A 122 6.42 14.15 0.46
CA LYS A 122 5.53 13.18 -0.19
C LYS A 122 5.52 11.84 0.55
N LEU A 123 6.69 11.36 0.99
CA LEU A 123 6.81 10.13 1.78
C LEU A 123 6.14 10.24 3.16
N GLN A 124 6.12 11.42 3.78
CA GLN A 124 5.39 11.66 5.03
C GLN A 124 3.88 11.70 4.80
N LYS A 125 3.42 12.44 3.78
CA LYS A 125 2.01 12.52 3.38
C LYS A 125 1.43 11.14 3.08
N SER A 126 2.06 10.34 2.21
CA SER A 126 1.63 8.97 1.90
C SER A 126 1.48 8.06 3.14
N ARG A 127 2.30 8.26 4.20
CA ARG A 127 2.11 7.52 5.47
C ARG A 127 0.89 7.99 6.26
N VAL A 128 0.63 9.29 6.27
CA VAL A 128 -0.54 9.87 6.93
C VAL A 128 -1.80 9.46 6.18
N ASP A 129 -1.82 9.62 4.86
CA ASP A 129 -2.95 9.29 4.00
C ASP A 129 -3.32 7.82 4.14
N GLN A 130 -2.34 6.90 4.11
CA GLN A 130 -2.60 5.49 4.37
C GLN A 130 -3.25 5.26 5.75
N ARG A 131 -2.80 5.96 6.79
CA ARG A 131 -3.36 5.80 8.14
C ARG A 131 -4.78 6.35 8.23
N LEU A 132 -5.07 7.46 7.56
CA LEU A 132 -6.40 8.06 7.52
C LEU A 132 -7.37 7.16 6.74
N ALA A 133 -6.99 6.74 5.53
CA ALA A 133 -7.78 5.80 4.73
C ALA A 133 -8.02 4.46 5.45
N MET A 134 -7.07 3.96 6.24
CA MET A 134 -7.31 2.78 7.09
C MET A 134 -8.36 3.01 8.17
N LYS A 135 -8.44 4.22 8.75
CA LYS A 135 -9.46 4.55 9.75
C LYS A 135 -10.84 4.66 9.14
N GLU A 136 -10.94 5.18 7.91
CA GLU A 136 -12.21 5.31 7.17
C GLU A 136 -12.86 3.96 6.83
N ILE A 137 -12.07 2.88 6.76
CA ILE A 137 -12.60 1.52 6.55
C ILE A 137 -13.29 0.96 7.82
N LEU A 138 -12.95 1.48 9.01
CA LEU A 138 -13.47 1.00 10.28
C LEU A 138 -14.82 1.66 10.62
N THR A 139 -15.67 0.94 11.34
CA THR A 139 -16.84 1.55 11.98
C THR A 139 -16.42 2.43 13.17
N PRO A 140 -17.26 3.37 13.62
CA PRO A 140 -16.98 4.17 14.82
C PRO A 140 -16.66 3.31 16.06
N GLU A 141 -17.43 2.25 16.29
CA GLU A 141 -17.21 1.30 17.39
C GLU A 141 -15.87 0.58 17.30
N GLN A 142 -15.47 0.15 16.09
CA GLN A 142 -14.16 -0.45 15.84
C GLN A 142 -13.03 0.58 16.05
N LEU A 143 -13.26 1.84 15.72
CA LEU A 143 -12.29 2.91 15.93
C LEU A 143 -12.05 3.15 17.42
N ASP A 144 -13.10 3.17 18.24
CA ASP A 144 -13.00 3.33 19.68
C ASP A 144 -12.28 2.13 20.33
N LYS A 145 -12.66 0.91 19.94
CA LYS A 145 -11.93 -0.31 20.36
C LYS A 145 -10.45 -0.25 19.99
N LEU A 146 -10.11 0.30 18.81
CA LEU A 146 -8.73 0.50 18.39
C LEU A 146 -8.01 1.54 19.27
N GLN A 147 -8.66 2.63 19.67
CA GLN A 147 -8.09 3.65 20.56
C GLN A 147 -7.80 3.08 21.95
N ASP A 148 -8.73 2.31 22.51
CA ASP A 148 -8.56 1.64 23.79
C ASP A 148 -7.41 0.64 23.79
N LEU A 149 -7.30 -0.17 22.73
CA LEU A 149 -6.19 -1.10 22.56
C LEU A 149 -4.84 -0.38 22.45
N LYS A 150 -4.80 0.79 21.80
CA LYS A 150 -3.58 1.63 21.74
C LYS A 150 -3.22 2.16 23.12
N ARG A 151 -4.20 2.73 23.84
CA ARG A 151 -4.03 3.28 25.18
C ARG A 151 -3.47 2.23 26.13
N LYS A 152 -4.11 1.05 26.20
CA LYS A 152 -3.64 -0.08 27.02
C LYS A 152 -2.19 -0.47 26.67
N ARG A 153 -1.85 -0.57 25.39
CA ARG A 153 -0.47 -0.90 24.97
C ARG A 153 0.55 0.16 25.39
N PHE A 154 0.22 1.45 25.27
CA PHE A 154 1.10 2.54 25.69
C PHE A 154 1.43 2.45 27.19
N PHE A 155 0.42 2.21 28.04
CA PHE A 155 0.61 2.03 29.47
C PHE A 155 1.54 0.86 29.81
N HIS A 156 1.36 -0.30 29.16
CA HIS A 156 2.21 -1.48 29.41
C HIS A 156 3.66 -1.24 28.98
N LYS A 157 3.88 -0.62 27.81
CA LYS A 157 5.22 -0.35 27.30
C LYS A 157 5.96 0.74 28.12
N GLY A 158 5.23 1.72 28.64
CA GLY A 158 5.79 2.76 29.52
C GLY A 158 6.29 2.19 30.86
N MET A 159 5.54 1.26 31.45
CA MET A 159 5.96 0.58 32.69
C MET A 159 7.15 -0.37 32.48
N GLU A 160 7.18 -1.14 31.38
CA GLU A 160 8.32 -2.00 31.05
C GLU A 160 9.60 -1.22 30.72
N GLY A 161 9.47 -0.06 30.05
CA GLY A 161 10.58 0.84 29.76
C GLY A 161 11.22 1.40 31.02
N ARG A 162 10.40 1.81 32.00
CA ARG A 162 10.86 2.35 33.29
C ARG A 162 11.62 1.31 34.12
N LYS A 163 11.12 0.06 34.18
CA LYS A 163 11.83 -1.06 34.83
C LYS A 163 13.17 -1.40 34.17
N LYS A 164 13.25 -1.32 32.83
CA LYS A 164 14.52 -1.54 32.10
C LYS A 164 15.55 -0.43 32.30
N MET A 165 15.12 0.80 32.57
CA MET A 165 16.03 1.91 32.89
C MET A 165 16.59 1.80 34.30
N GLU A 166 15.81 1.36 35.29
CA GLU A 166 16.29 1.07 36.65
C GLU A 166 17.41 0.01 36.65
N HIS A 167 17.33 -1.01 35.79
CA HIS A 167 18.39 -2.02 35.66
C HIS A 167 19.63 -1.57 34.86
N ARG A 168 19.53 -0.49 34.06
CA ARG A 168 20.67 0.04 33.28
C ARG A 168 21.48 1.13 34.02
N GLY A 169 20.99 1.65 35.14
CA GLY A 169 21.67 2.68 35.94
C GLY A 169 22.94 2.23 36.67
N LEU A 170 23.33 0.96 36.61
CA LEU A 170 24.53 0.42 37.28
C LEU A 170 25.75 0.19 36.38
N ARG A 171 25.72 0.59 35.10
CA ARG A 171 26.89 0.49 34.21
C ARG A 171 27.06 1.73 33.33
N LYS A 172 27.86 2.69 33.82
CA LYS A 172 29.13 3.15 33.21
C LYS A 172 29.50 4.55 33.69
N ARG A 173 30.45 4.59 34.63
CA ARG A 173 31.38 5.71 34.82
C ARG A 173 32.36 5.74 33.64
N THR A 174 32.52 6.92 33.04
CA THR A 174 33.72 7.49 32.37
C THR A 174 34.55 6.64 31.39
N THR A 175 34.45 6.94 30.09
CA THR A 175 35.61 7.08 29.18
C THR A 175 35.27 8.06 28.05
N LEU A 176 36.18 9.01 27.75
CA LEU A 176 36.03 10.13 26.80
C LEU A 176 36.37 9.75 25.34
N GLU A 177 36.32 8.48 24.95
CA GLU A 177 36.72 8.03 23.60
C GLU A 177 35.54 7.86 22.60
N GLY A 178 34.32 8.25 22.96
CA GLY A 178 33.14 8.11 22.09
C GLY A 178 32.83 9.29 21.16
N PHE A 179 33.68 10.32 21.10
CA PHE A 179 33.33 11.59 20.45
C PHE A 179 33.53 11.62 18.92
N LEU A 180 34.13 10.59 18.30
CA LEU A 180 34.46 10.59 16.86
C LEU A 180 33.66 9.63 15.99
N ASP A 181 32.66 8.92 16.52
CA ASP A 181 31.68 8.20 15.69
C ASP A 181 30.40 9.02 15.57
N LEU A 182 30.31 9.84 14.51
CA LEU A 182 29.07 10.52 14.15
C LEU A 182 28.05 9.48 13.67
N PRO A 183 26.93 9.25 14.37
CA PRO A 183 25.89 8.34 13.90
C PRO A 183 25.30 8.89 12.60
N GLN A 184 25.22 8.04 11.57
CA GLN A 184 24.38 8.31 10.40
C GLN A 184 22.98 8.60 10.91
N GLU A 185 22.46 9.79 10.63
CA GLU A 185 21.20 10.35 11.14
C GLU A 185 20.07 9.31 11.20
N GLU A 186 19.96 8.64 12.35
CA GLU A 186 18.72 8.05 12.81
C GLU A 186 17.73 9.20 13.02
N GLY A 187 16.54 9.03 12.46
CA GLY A 187 15.59 10.11 12.21
C GLY A 187 15.45 11.11 13.35
N LEU A 188 15.53 12.39 12.97
CA LEU A 188 15.24 13.55 13.81
C LEU A 188 14.19 13.20 14.89
N PRO A 189 14.55 13.25 16.18
CA PRO A 189 13.54 13.28 17.22
C PRO A 189 12.61 14.47 16.93
N ARG A 190 11.32 14.18 16.98
CA ARG A 190 10.21 15.11 16.76
C ARG A 190 10.49 16.44 17.47
N LEU A 191 10.83 17.47 16.70
CA LEU A 191 11.08 18.84 17.18
C LEU A 191 9.85 19.52 17.81
N GLU A 192 8.71 18.83 17.87
CA GLU A 192 7.46 19.35 18.46
C GLU A 192 7.39 19.16 19.99
N GLU A 193 8.31 18.41 20.62
CA GLU A 193 8.26 18.19 22.08
C GLU A 193 9.06 19.23 22.89
N LYS A 194 9.82 20.11 22.22
CA LYS A 194 10.56 21.21 22.87
C LYS A 194 10.05 22.61 22.56
N LEU A 195 9.07 22.75 21.67
CA LEU A 195 8.42 24.04 21.41
C LEU A 195 7.23 24.34 22.36
N GLY A 196 6.82 23.36 23.18
CA GLY A 196 5.79 23.54 24.21
C GLY A 196 6.32 23.97 25.58
N MET A 197 7.54 24.51 25.66
CA MET A 197 8.16 24.98 26.91
C MET A 197 8.62 26.45 26.86
N LEU A 198 8.14 27.25 25.89
CA LEU A 198 8.46 28.68 25.78
C LEU A 198 7.23 29.57 25.50
N GLU A 199 6.03 29.13 25.85
CA GLU A 199 4.81 29.97 25.84
C GLU A 199 4.16 30.02 27.23
N GLU A 200 4.93 30.43 28.24
CA GLU A 200 4.37 31.05 29.45
C GLU A 200 5.24 32.27 29.79
N GLU A 201 5.00 33.39 29.10
CA GLU A 201 5.31 34.70 29.66
C GLU A 201 4.11 35.13 30.53
N PRO A 202 4.32 35.49 31.81
CA PRO A 202 3.24 35.99 32.65
C PRO A 202 2.87 37.44 32.27
N ASP A 203 1.56 37.68 32.17
CA ASP A 203 0.93 39.00 32.09
C ASP A 203 1.45 39.95 33.19
N ILE A 204 2.09 41.06 32.79
CA ILE A 204 2.10 42.35 33.51
C ILE A 204 1.98 43.48 32.48
#